data_AF-A0A942UYI7-F1
#
_entry.id   AF-A0A942UYI7-F1
#
_cell.length_a   1.000
_cell.length_b   1.000
_cell.length_c   1.000
_cell.angle_alpha   90.00
_cell.angle_beta   90.00
_cell.angle_gamma   90.00
#
_symmetry.space_group_name_H-M   'P 1'
#
loop_
_entity.id
_entity.type
_entity.pdbx_description
1 polymer ?
#
loop_
_entity_poly.entity_id
_entity_poly.type
_entity_poly.pdbx_seq_one_letter_code
_entity_poly.pdbx_strand_id
1 'polypeptide(L)'
;MIKEIISQENKECIGGFIAVYADAIMAHMNPSKMHKYDIAVVIKNDKTIWATRVIQEDSNQVQENFEWINIVKDNIVRKSSPIMKKTCYFQIKKGELYGTYVISDDLILNEEFCSSKSYLDFITR
;
A
#
# COMPACT_ATOMS: atom_id res chain seq x y z
N MET A 1 5.93 -0.48 -10.99
CA MET A 1 5.86 -1.66 -10.11
C MET A 1 4.41 -2.10 -9.88
N ILE A 2 3.50 -1.20 -9.50
CA ILE A 2 2.11 -1.61 -9.17
C ILE A 2 1.38 -2.31 -10.32
N LYS A 3 1.59 -1.85 -11.56
CA LYS A 3 0.99 -2.46 -12.76
C LYS A 3 1.45 -3.90 -12.98
N GLU A 4 2.71 -4.21 -12.69
CA GLU A 4 3.26 -5.55 -12.81
C GLU A 4 2.68 -6.46 -11.71
N ILE A 5 2.63 -5.98 -10.47
CA ILE A 5 2.03 -6.71 -9.34
C ILE A 5 0.55 -7.02 -9.62
N ILE A 6 -0.22 -6.05 -10.10
CA ILE A 6 -1.64 -6.25 -10.42
C ILE A 6 -1.82 -7.17 -11.63
N SER A 7 -0.92 -7.13 -12.62
CA SER A 7 -1.02 -8.02 -13.78
C SER A 7 -0.87 -9.51 -13.42
N GLN A 8 -0.26 -9.80 -12.26
CA GLN A 8 -0.16 -11.14 -11.70
C GLN A 8 -1.41 -11.51 -10.87
N GLU A 9 -2.20 -10.54 -10.44
CA GLU A 9 -3.49 -10.79 -9.79
C GLU A 9 -4.58 -11.03 -10.85
N ASN A 10 -5.35 -12.09 -10.70
CA ASN A 10 -6.38 -12.48 -11.68
C ASN A 10 -7.60 -11.53 -11.60
N LYS A 11 -7.49 -10.39 -12.28
CA LYS A 11 -8.51 -9.57 -12.97
C LYS A 11 -9.81 -9.18 -12.24
N GLU A 12 -9.78 -8.38 -11.18
CA GLU A 12 -10.93 -7.50 -10.80
C GLU A 12 -10.50 -6.20 -10.09
N CYS A 13 -9.34 -5.62 -10.44
CA CYS A 13 -8.85 -4.38 -9.83
C CYS A 13 -9.37 -3.12 -10.54
N ILE A 14 -9.96 -2.19 -9.79
CA ILE A 14 -10.32 -0.84 -10.27
C ILE A 14 -9.26 0.21 -9.94
N GLY A 15 -8.32 -0.10 -9.08
CA GLY A 15 -7.26 0.82 -8.68
C GLY A 15 -6.24 0.14 -7.77
N GLY A 16 -5.11 0.80 -7.57
CA GLY A 16 -4.06 0.34 -6.67
C GLY A 16 -2.86 1.27 -6.62
N PHE A 17 -2.04 1.08 -5.59
CA PHE A 17 -0.83 1.86 -5.35
C PHE A 17 0.19 1.08 -4.53
N ILE A 18 1.46 1.49 -4.62
CA ILE A 18 2.50 1.11 -3.66
C ILE A 18 2.46 2.05 -2.46
N ALA A 19 2.47 1.47 -1.26
CA ALA A 19 2.59 2.20 -0.01
C ALA A 19 3.95 1.92 0.64
N VAL A 20 4.72 2.97 0.87
CA VAL A 20 6.05 2.89 1.48
C VAL A 20 5.91 2.88 2.99
N TYR A 21 6.60 1.97 3.67
CA TYR A 21 6.60 1.87 5.12
C TYR A 21 7.22 3.12 5.76
N ALA A 22 6.54 3.69 6.76
CA ALA A 22 6.88 4.98 7.36
C ALA A 22 6.76 5.00 8.89
N ASP A 23 6.78 3.84 9.54
CA ASP A 23 6.71 3.77 11.00
C ASP A 23 8.05 4.15 11.66
N ALA A 24 8.02 5.18 12.50
CA ALA A 24 9.18 5.65 13.26
C ALA A 24 9.65 4.64 14.32
N ILE A 25 8.78 3.72 14.76
CA ILE A 25 9.16 2.66 15.70
C ILE A 25 10.29 1.81 15.12
N MET A 26 10.35 1.67 13.80
CA MET A 26 11.35 0.90 13.07
C MET A 26 12.56 1.73 12.61
N ALA A 27 12.69 3.00 13.03
CA ALA A 27 13.82 3.88 12.67
C ALA A 27 15.21 3.38 13.13
N HIS A 28 15.25 2.38 14.02
CA HIS A 28 16.47 1.69 14.43
C HIS A 28 16.88 0.54 13.47
N MET A 29 16.02 0.17 12.51
CA MET A 29 16.39 -0.75 11.45
C MET A 29 17.15 -0.02 10.36
N ASN A 30 18.06 -0.76 9.70
CA ASN A 30 18.81 -0.25 8.56
C ASN A 30 17.82 0.29 7.50
N PRO A 31 17.91 1.56 7.07
CA PRO A 31 17.02 2.16 6.06
C PRO A 31 16.92 1.30 4.79
N SER A 32 18.00 0.62 4.40
CA SER A 32 18.02 -0.31 3.26
C SER A 32 17.07 -1.51 3.41
N LYS A 33 16.62 -1.82 4.64
CA LYS A 33 15.69 -2.90 4.96
C LYS A 33 14.26 -2.42 5.18
N MET A 34 14.00 -1.10 5.25
CA MET A 34 12.64 -0.58 5.41
C MET A 34 11.76 -0.89 4.20
N HIS A 35 12.31 -0.87 2.99
CA HIS A 35 11.59 -1.21 1.75
C HIS A 35 11.04 -2.64 1.73
N LYS A 36 11.55 -3.54 2.58
CA LYS A 36 11.02 -4.91 2.72
C LYS A 36 9.64 -4.97 3.38
N TYR A 37 9.17 -3.84 3.91
CA TYR A 37 7.86 -3.69 4.54
C TYR A 37 6.91 -2.84 3.70
N ASP A 38 7.34 -2.37 2.53
CA ASP A 38 6.46 -1.70 1.58
C ASP A 38 5.36 -2.68 1.17
N ILE A 39 4.17 -2.15 0.88
CA ILE A 39 3.01 -2.96 0.52
C ILE A 39 2.43 -2.48 -0.80
N ALA A 40 1.92 -3.41 -1.60
CA ALA A 40 1.04 -3.11 -2.71
C ALA A 40 -0.39 -3.17 -2.18
N VAL A 41 -1.18 -2.15 -2.47
CA VAL A 41 -2.60 -2.08 -2.09
C VAL A 41 -3.41 -2.01 -3.37
N VAL A 42 -4.46 -2.82 -3.45
CA VAL A 42 -5.40 -2.85 -4.56
C VAL A 42 -6.83 -2.68 -4.06
N ILE A 43 -7.64 -2.06 -4.90
CA ILE A 43 -9.08 -1.90 -4.69
C ILE A 43 -9.77 -2.71 -5.78
N LYS A 44 -10.63 -3.64 -5.35
CA LYS A 44 -11.40 -4.48 -6.26
C LYS A 44 -12.71 -3.83 -6.69
N ASN A 45 -13.33 -4.37 -7.74
CA ASN A 45 -14.65 -3.95 -8.24
C ASN A 45 -15.73 -3.89 -7.14
N ASP A 46 -15.68 -4.81 -6.18
CA ASP A 46 -16.59 -4.89 -5.03
C ASP A 46 -16.25 -3.89 -3.89
N LYS A 47 -15.28 -3.00 -4.12
CA LYS A 47 -14.76 -2.00 -3.19
C LYS A 47 -14.02 -2.58 -1.98
N THR A 48 -13.69 -3.88 -1.99
CA THR A 48 -12.81 -4.46 -1.00
C THR A 48 -11.36 -4.01 -1.23
N ILE A 49 -10.61 -3.91 -0.14
CA ILE A 49 -9.21 -3.50 -0.15
C ILE A 49 -8.37 -4.72 0.16
N TRP A 50 -7.40 -4.99 -0.70
CA TRP A 50 -6.46 -6.08 -0.53
C TRP A 50 -5.04 -5.55 -0.58
N ALA A 51 -4.15 -6.17 0.18
CA ALA A 51 -2.75 -5.79 0.14
C ALA A 51 -1.83 -6.98 0.32
N THR A 52 -0.61 -6.81 -0.16
CA THR A 52 0.47 -7.78 -0.03
C THR A 52 1.79 -7.04 0.19
N ARG A 53 2.80 -7.73 0.71
CA ARG A 53 4.15 -7.15 0.84
C ARG A 53 4.82 -7.06 -0.51
N VAL A 54 5.48 -5.94 -0.74
CA VAL A 54 6.36 -5.74 -1.89
C VAL A 54 7.67 -6.43 -1.57
N ILE A 55 7.84 -7.66 -2.05
CA ILE A 55 9.08 -8.41 -1.86
C ILE A 55 10.09 -7.96 -2.91
N GLN A 56 11.03 -7.11 -2.51
CA GLN A 56 12.25 -6.84 -3.29
C GLN A 56 13.34 -7.79 -2.80
N GLU A 57 13.52 -8.93 -3.46
CA GLU A 57 14.71 -9.76 -3.26
C GLU A 57 15.80 -9.39 -4.28
N ASP A 58 17.04 -9.30 -3.80
CA ASP A 58 18.27 -9.03 -4.56
C ASP A 58 18.63 -10.12 -5.60
N SER A 59 17.72 -11.01 -5.98
CA SER A 59 18.03 -12.11 -6.91
C SER A 59 16.79 -12.68 -7.59
N ASN A 60 16.63 -12.37 -8.88
CA ASN A 60 16.08 -13.18 -9.99
C ASN A 60 14.97 -14.23 -9.77
N GLN A 61 14.17 -14.16 -8.72
CA GLN A 61 13.00 -15.00 -8.53
C GLN A 61 11.79 -14.10 -8.37
N VAL A 62 11.06 -13.91 -9.47
CA VAL A 62 9.72 -13.35 -9.45
C VAL A 62 8.88 -14.34 -8.66
N GLN A 63 8.52 -13.99 -7.43
CA GLN A 63 7.70 -14.86 -6.60
C GLN A 63 6.32 -14.92 -7.24
N GLU A 64 5.95 -16.09 -7.78
CA GLU A 64 4.72 -16.28 -8.55
C GLU A 64 3.44 -16.22 -7.69
N ASN A 65 3.55 -16.02 -6.38
CA ASN A 65 2.41 -16.02 -5.46
C ASN A 65 2.55 -14.93 -4.38
N PHE A 66 2.01 -13.76 -4.67
CA PHE A 66 1.75 -12.76 -3.64
C PHE A 66 0.63 -13.25 -2.71
N GLU A 67 0.90 -13.34 -1.40
CA GLU A 67 -0.14 -13.58 -0.41
C GLU A 67 -0.93 -12.28 -0.21
N TRP A 68 -2.11 -12.21 -0.82
CA TRP A 68 -3.00 -11.07 -0.72
C TRP A 68 -3.91 -11.23 0.50
N ILE A 69 -3.93 -10.20 1.33
CA ILE A 69 -4.71 -10.15 2.56
C ILE A 69 -5.77 -9.06 2.42
N ASN A 70 -7.01 -9.40 2.71
CA ASN A 70 -8.08 -8.42 2.79
C ASN A 70 -7.88 -7.49 4.00
N ILE A 71 -7.85 -6.18 3.76
CA ILE A 71 -7.80 -5.17 4.82
C ILE A 71 -9.19 -4.56 4.98
N VAL A 72 -9.82 -4.82 6.12
CA VAL A 72 -11.07 -4.17 6.50
C VAL A 72 -10.82 -2.68 6.74
N LYS A 73 -11.64 -1.81 6.13
CA LYS A 73 -11.54 -0.35 6.24
C LYS A 73 -11.46 0.17 7.68
N ASP A 74 -12.19 -0.43 8.61
CA ASP A 74 -12.17 -0.06 10.04
C ASP A 74 -10.76 -0.17 10.69
N ASN A 75 -9.88 -0.98 10.09
CA ASN A 75 -8.50 -1.15 10.50
C ASN A 75 -7.57 -0.10 9.90
N ILE A 76 -8.04 0.70 8.94
CA ILE A 76 -7.26 1.73 8.27
C ILE A 76 -7.62 3.09 8.87
N VAL A 77 -6.62 3.85 9.30
CA VAL A 77 -6.81 5.21 9.81
C VAL A 77 -5.92 6.18 9.10
N ARG A 78 -6.51 7.28 8.65
CA ARG A 78 -5.78 8.41 8.09
C ARG A 78 -4.81 8.97 9.13
N LYS A 79 -3.57 9.20 8.71
CA LYS A 79 -2.58 9.94 9.48
C LYS A 79 -2.23 11.23 8.76
N SER A 80 -1.69 12.18 9.51
CA SER A 80 -1.20 13.45 8.98
C SER A 80 0.14 13.78 9.60
N SER A 81 1.02 14.39 8.81
CA SER A 81 2.28 14.94 9.31
C SER A 81 2.12 16.45 9.47
N PRO A 82 2.46 17.02 10.65
CA PRO A 82 2.47 18.47 10.84
C PRO A 82 3.46 19.18 9.90
N ILE A 83 4.55 18.50 9.55
CA ILE A 83 5.66 19.00 8.73
C ILE A 83 5.36 18.75 7.24
N MET A 84 4.89 17.55 6.90
CA MET A 84 4.61 17.13 5.52
C MET A 84 3.10 17.02 5.25
N LYS A 85 2.42 18.17 5.26
CA LYS A 85 0.94 18.25 5.19
C LYS A 85 0.33 17.69 3.90
N LYS A 86 1.10 17.62 2.81
CA LYS A 86 0.64 17.11 1.51
C LYS A 86 0.79 15.59 1.37
N THR A 87 1.56 14.96 2.26
CA THR A 87 1.86 13.53 2.17
C THR A 87 0.67 12.71 2.68
N CYS A 88 0.32 11.68 1.92
CA CYS A 88 -0.84 10.84 2.17
C CYS A 88 -0.49 9.64 3.06
N TYR A 89 -0.53 9.85 4.38
CA TYR A 89 -0.28 8.80 5.35
C TYR A 89 -1.55 8.05 5.77
N PHE A 90 -1.40 6.76 5.99
CA PHE A 90 -2.41 5.94 6.68
C PHE A 90 -1.73 4.92 7.61
N GLN A 91 -2.48 4.41 8.57
CA GLN A 91 -2.05 3.37 9.48
C GLN A 91 -2.99 2.16 9.36
N ILE A 92 -2.42 0.97 9.26
CA ILE A 92 -3.13 -0.30 9.47
C ILE A 92 -2.96 -0.68 10.95
N LYS A 93 -4.09 -0.74 11.67
CA LYS A 93 -4.14 -0.88 13.14
C LYS A 93 -3.86 -2.28 13.67
N LYS A 94 -4.07 -3.32 12.87
CA LYS A 94 -3.92 -4.73 13.28
C LYS A 94 -3.71 -5.64 12.08
N GLY A 95 -3.23 -6.86 12.35
CA GLY A 95 -2.95 -7.87 11.33
C GLY A 95 -1.49 -7.85 10.87
N GLU A 96 -1.19 -8.66 9.86
CA GLU A 96 0.19 -8.93 9.40
C GLU A 96 0.85 -7.75 8.68
N LEU A 97 0.03 -6.80 8.20
CA LEU A 97 0.44 -5.56 7.56
C LEU A 97 0.31 -4.37 8.52
N TYR A 98 0.40 -4.62 9.83
CA TYR A 98 0.41 -3.55 10.83
C TYR A 98 1.55 -2.55 10.58
N GLY A 99 1.22 -1.26 10.56
CA GLY A 99 2.21 -0.21 10.39
C GLY A 99 1.62 1.09 9.89
N THR A 100 2.48 2.11 9.83
CA THR A 100 2.18 3.39 9.18
C THR A 100 2.82 3.44 7.81
N TYR A 101 2.08 3.90 6.81
CA TYR A 101 2.47 3.89 5.40
C TYR A 101 2.23 5.24 4.74
N VAL A 102 3.01 5.49 3.68
CA VAL A 102 2.85 6.63 2.76
C VAL A 102 2.42 6.09 1.40
N ILE A 103 1.33 6.61 0.86
CA ILE A 103 0.99 6.34 -0.55
C ILE A 103 2.06 6.99 -1.44
N SER A 104 2.78 6.16 -2.21
CA SER A 104 3.80 6.59 -3.16
C SER A 104 3.18 7.14 -4.45
N ASP A 105 4.04 7.61 -5.37
CA ASP A 105 3.64 8.02 -6.71
C ASP A 105 3.46 6.84 -7.69
N ASP A 106 3.81 5.60 -7.31
CA ASP A 106 3.52 4.41 -8.12
C ASP A 106 2.09 3.93 -7.85
N LEU A 107 1.15 4.53 -8.57
CA LEU A 107 -0.29 4.29 -8.45
C LEU A 107 -0.97 4.23 -9.82
N ILE A 108 -2.16 3.63 -9.87
CA ILE A 108 -3.02 3.64 -11.05
C ILE A 108 -3.90 4.88 -11.01
N LEU A 109 -3.82 5.72 -12.04
CA LEU A 109 -4.70 6.86 -12.21
C LEU A 109 -5.91 6.51 -13.08
N ASN A 110 -7.10 6.94 -12.67
CA ASN A 110 -8.33 6.89 -13.45
C ASN A 110 -9.34 7.95 -12.97
N GLU A 111 -10.58 7.89 -13.46
CA GLU A 111 -11.64 8.85 -13.11
C GLU A 111 -12.00 8.83 -11.62
N GLU A 112 -11.96 7.67 -10.96
CA GLU A 112 -12.25 7.52 -9.53
C GLU A 112 -11.04 7.88 -8.66
N PHE A 113 -9.84 7.51 -9.11
CA PHE A 113 -8.60 7.68 -8.38
C PHE A 113 -7.61 8.56 -9.15
N CYS A 114 -7.82 9.88 -9.10
CA CYS A 114 -7.00 10.86 -9.82
C CYS A 114 -5.73 11.31 -9.07
N SER A 115 -5.54 10.90 -7.81
CA SER A 115 -4.36 11.25 -6.99
C SER A 115 -4.18 10.32 -5.79
N SER A 116 -3.04 10.41 -5.11
CA SER A 116 -2.83 9.73 -3.81
C SER A 116 -3.88 10.13 -2.77
N LYS A 117 -4.41 11.37 -2.86
CA LYS A 117 -5.45 11.87 -1.94
C LYS A 117 -6.79 11.17 -2.17
N SER A 118 -7.19 10.93 -3.42
CA SER A 118 -8.43 10.19 -3.70
C SER A 118 -8.35 8.75 -3.20
N TYR A 119 -7.18 8.10 -3.34
CA TYR A 119 -6.95 6.79 -2.73
C TYR A 119 -7.06 6.83 -1.20
N LEU A 120 -6.38 7.78 -0.55
CA LEU A 120 -6.43 7.93 0.89
C LEU A 120 -7.86 8.17 1.40
N ASP A 121 -8.61 9.05 0.73
CA ASP A 121 -10.00 9.33 1.07
C ASP A 121 -10.89 8.09 0.89
N PHE A 122 -10.65 7.24 -0.12
CA PHE A 122 -11.42 6.01 -0.33
C PHE A 122 -11.16 4.94 0.74
N ILE A 123 -9.90 4.71 1.10
CA ILE A 123 -9.54 3.61 2.02
C ILE A 123 -9.78 3.96 3.50
N THR A 124 -10.02 5.24 3.82
CA THR A 124 -10.24 5.72 5.19
C THR A 124 -11.66 6.24 5.47
N ARG A 125 -12.55 6.20 4.48
CA ARG A 125 -13.97 6.54 4.60
C ARG A 125 -14.84 5.33 4.26
#